data_AF-A0AAJ4WC70-F1
#
_entry.id   AF-A0AAJ4WC70-F1
#
_cell.length_a   1.000
_cell.length_b   1.000
_cell.length_c   1.000
_cell.angle_alpha   90.00
_cell.angle_beta   90.00
_cell.angle_gamma   90.00
#
_symmetry.space_group_name_H-M   'P 1'
#
loop_
_entity.id
_entity.type
_entity.pdbx_description
1 polymer ?
#
loop_
_entity_poly.entity_id
_entity_poly.type
_entity_poly.pdbx_seq_one_letter_code
_entity_poly.pdbx_strand_id
1 'polypeptide(L)'
;MEQIKDFNPSLPDTKQVIPTKEGGNGQIHVPGRYQNVIWQNRSRVPDNFEIALVAALEEIFDRGTEELGQIIAQLNERRLFDRSGDVWTEKTFCHFLKVNGF
;
A
#
# COMPACT_ATOMS: atom_id res chain seq x y z
N MET A 1 -0.76 20.15 -18.84
CA MET A 1 -0.72 18.69 -18.58
C MET A 1 -1.19 18.48 -17.16
N GLU A 2 -2.21 17.65 -16.94
CA GLU A 2 -2.61 17.27 -15.58
C GLU A 2 -1.43 16.56 -14.90
N GLN A 3 -1.10 16.96 -13.67
CA GLN A 3 -0.01 16.35 -12.92
C GLN A 3 -0.41 14.91 -12.56
N ILE A 4 0.42 13.95 -12.94
CA ILE A 4 0.27 12.55 -12.50
C ILE A 4 0.32 12.56 -10.97
N LYS A 5 -0.77 12.12 -10.34
CA LYS A 5 -0.86 12.01 -8.88
C LYS A 5 -0.21 10.70 -8.43
N ASP A 6 0.49 10.72 -7.31
CA ASP A 6 1.10 9.53 -6.68
C ASP A 6 0.09 8.58 -6.03
N PHE A 7 -1.21 8.76 -6.31
CA PHE A 7 -2.32 7.90 -5.93
C PHE A 7 -3.46 8.05 -6.94
N ASN A 8 -4.34 7.05 -7.03
CA ASN A 8 -5.46 7.02 -7.96
C ASN A 8 -6.74 7.57 -7.28
N PRO A 9 -7.19 8.79 -7.63
CA PRO A 9 -8.40 9.39 -7.05
C PRO A 9 -9.70 8.72 -7.52
N SER A 10 -9.63 7.85 -8.53
CA SER A 10 -10.79 7.14 -9.08
C SER A 10 -11.01 5.77 -8.44
N LEU A 11 -10.19 5.37 -7.46
CA LEU A 11 -10.43 4.14 -6.71
C LEU A 11 -11.71 4.29 -5.86
N PRO A 12 -12.57 3.26 -5.83
CA PRO A 12 -13.74 3.29 -4.96
C PRO A 12 -13.29 3.35 -3.49
N ASP A 13 -13.95 4.20 -2.71
CA ASP A 13 -13.68 4.38 -1.27
C ASP A 13 -14.05 3.11 -0.46
N THR A 14 -14.91 2.27 -1.04
CA THR A 14 -15.48 1.09 -0.38
C THR A 14 -14.83 -0.21 -0.85
N LYS A 15 -14.22 -0.97 0.06
CA LYS A 15 -13.74 -2.35 -0.18
C LYS A 15 -14.85 -3.37 -0.45
N GLN A 16 -16.12 -2.96 -0.33
CA GLN A 16 -17.30 -3.78 -0.59
C GLN A 16 -18.25 -3.02 -1.52
N VAL A 17 -18.02 -3.12 -2.82
CA VAL A 17 -19.08 -2.85 -3.80
C VAL A 17 -19.85 -4.17 -3.93
N ILE A 18 -20.94 -4.34 -3.18
CA ILE A 18 -21.96 -5.30 -3.61
C ILE A 18 -22.54 -4.70 -4.89
N PRO A 19 -22.27 -5.26 -6.09
CA PRO A 19 -22.76 -4.67 -7.30
C PRO A 19 -24.29 -4.68 -7.25
N THR A 20 -24.92 -3.55 -7.56
CA THR A 20 -26.36 -3.52 -7.79
C THR A 20 -26.71 -4.53 -8.89
N LYS A 21 -27.80 -5.28 -8.71
CA LYS A 21 -28.23 -6.32 -9.67
C LYS A 21 -28.75 -5.74 -10.99
N GLU A 22 -28.89 -4.43 -11.08
CA GLU A 22 -29.37 -3.70 -12.25
C GLU A 22 -28.17 -3.06 -12.95
N GLY A 23 -28.02 -3.32 -14.25
CA GLY A 23 -27.03 -2.63 -15.07
C GLY A 23 -27.41 -1.16 -15.24
N GLY A 24 -26.58 -0.25 -14.75
CA GLY A 24 -26.77 1.18 -15.00
C GLY A 24 -26.57 1.54 -16.48
N ASN A 25 -27.10 2.69 -16.90
CA ASN A 25 -26.82 3.24 -18.23
C ASN A 25 -25.32 3.54 -18.34
N GLY A 26 -24.62 2.81 -19.22
CA GLY A 26 -23.19 3.02 -19.48
C GLY A 26 -22.89 4.41 -20.08
N GLN A 27 -21.61 4.79 -20.10
CA GLN A 27 -21.14 6.00 -20.79
C GLN A 27 -20.32 5.61 -22.01
N ILE A 28 -20.59 6.25 -23.15
CA ILE A 28 -19.78 6.11 -24.37
C ILE A 28 -18.79 7.27 -24.41
N HIS A 29 -17.49 6.95 -24.42
CA HIS A 29 -16.42 7.94 -24.44
C HIS A 29 -16.04 8.30 -25.88
N VAL A 30 -15.89 9.60 -26.17
CA VAL A 30 -15.44 10.08 -27.48
C VAL A 30 -13.92 9.94 -27.59
N PRO A 31 -13.38 9.28 -28.64
CA PRO A 31 -11.94 9.17 -28.85
C PRO A 31 -11.26 10.54 -28.86
N GLY A 32 -10.13 10.66 -28.14
CA GLY A 32 -9.36 11.90 -28.05
C GLY A 32 -9.92 12.98 -27.12
N ARG A 33 -11.10 12.78 -26.51
CA ARG A 33 -11.67 13.68 -25.49
C ARG A 33 -11.69 13.10 -24.09
N TYR A 34 -11.62 11.77 -23.97
CA TYR A 34 -11.61 11.13 -22.67
C TYR A 34 -10.20 11.10 -22.08
N GLN A 35 -10.08 11.50 -20.82
CA GLN A 35 -8.81 11.47 -20.10
C GLN A 35 -8.41 10.02 -19.84
N ASN A 36 -7.16 9.67 -20.14
CA ASN A 36 -6.65 8.34 -19.81
C ASN A 36 -6.65 8.16 -18.29
N VAL A 37 -7.35 7.13 -17.83
CA VAL A 37 -7.30 6.70 -16.43
C VAL A 37 -5.95 6.06 -16.18
N ILE A 38 -5.22 6.57 -15.19
CA ILE A 38 -3.95 6.01 -14.76
C ILE A 38 -4.24 4.69 -14.03
N TRP A 39 -3.71 3.58 -14.55
CA TRP A 39 -3.80 2.28 -13.90
C TRP A 39 -2.90 2.26 -12.66
N GLN A 40 -3.49 2.46 -11.49
CA GLN A 40 -2.82 2.46 -10.19
C GLN A 40 -3.78 2.00 -9.10
N ASN A 41 -3.31 1.14 -8.19
CA ASN A 41 -4.11 0.56 -7.10
C ASN A 41 -3.94 1.29 -5.75
N ARG A 42 -3.13 2.35 -5.73
CA ARG A 42 -2.84 3.11 -4.52
C ARG A 42 -3.91 4.17 -4.29
N SER A 43 -4.62 4.11 -3.17
CA SER A 43 -5.67 5.09 -2.81
C SER A 43 -5.14 6.35 -2.10
N ARG A 44 -3.94 6.29 -1.52
CA ARG A 44 -3.30 7.42 -0.83
C ARG A 44 -1.77 7.38 -0.96
N VAL A 45 -1.12 8.53 -0.77
CA VAL A 45 0.33 8.60 -0.62
C VAL A 45 0.75 7.87 0.68
N PRO A 46 1.89 7.15 0.70
CA PRO A 46 2.42 6.56 1.91
C PRO A 46 2.67 7.61 3.00
N ASP A 47 2.45 7.23 4.26
CA ASP A 47 2.73 8.09 5.40
C ASP A 47 4.19 7.92 5.87
N ASN A 48 4.62 8.79 6.79
CA ASN A 48 6.00 8.78 7.29
C ASN A 48 6.38 7.45 7.95
N PHE A 49 5.43 6.76 8.57
CA PHE A 49 5.67 5.45 9.18
C PHE A 49 5.97 4.41 8.09
N GLU A 50 5.17 4.36 7.02
CA GLU A 50 5.39 3.46 5.89
C GLU A 50 6.70 3.75 5.18
N ILE A 51 7.05 5.03 4.99
CA ILE A 51 8.32 5.44 4.38
C ILE A 51 9.51 4.97 5.23
N ALA A 52 9.45 5.19 6.55
CA ALA A 52 10.51 4.76 7.46
C ALA A 52 10.65 3.23 7.51
N LEU A 53 9.52 2.50 7.48
CA LEU A 53 9.52 1.04 7.44
C LEU A 53 10.16 0.50 6.17
N VAL A 54 9.80 1.03 5.00
CA VAL A 54 10.39 0.60 3.73
C VAL A 54 11.89 0.91 3.69
N ALA A 55 12.30 2.11 4.09
CA ALA A 55 13.72 2.46 4.13
C ALA A 55 14.53 1.53 5.06
N ALA A 56 13.99 1.19 6.23
CA ALA A 56 14.62 0.24 7.14
C ALA A 56 14.71 -1.17 6.52
N LEU A 57 13.66 -1.62 5.83
CA LEU A 57 13.65 -2.91 5.15
C LEU A 57 14.67 -2.96 4.00
N GLU A 58 14.73 -1.92 3.17
CA GLU A 58 15.72 -1.80 2.10
C GLU A 58 17.15 -1.94 2.64
N GLU A 59 17.49 -1.26 3.72
CA GLU A 59 18.81 -1.38 4.36
C GLU A 59 19.07 -2.77 4.98
N ILE A 60 18.05 -3.41 5.55
CA ILE A 60 18.16 -4.76 6.14
C ILE A 60 18.43 -5.80 5.04
N PHE A 61 17.71 -5.69 3.92
CA PHE A 61 17.88 -6.57 2.76
C PHE A 61 19.20 -6.31 2.03
N ASP A 62 19.64 -5.05 1.88
CA ASP A 62 20.93 -4.71 1.26
C ASP A 62 22.13 -5.32 2.01
N ARG A 63 21.99 -5.56 3.31
CA ARG A 63 22.98 -6.27 4.15
C ARG A 63 22.92 -7.80 4.00
N GLY A 64 22.02 -8.33 3.18
CA GLY A 64 21.84 -9.77 2.95
C GLY A 64 21.01 -10.48 4.02
N THR A 65 20.20 -9.77 4.80
CA THR A 65 19.30 -10.42 5.76
C THR A 65 18.04 -10.90 5.05
N GLU A 66 17.84 -12.22 4.98
CA GLU A 66 16.69 -12.82 4.29
C GLU A 66 15.72 -13.55 5.25
N GLU A 67 16.19 -13.87 6.47
CA GLU A 67 15.40 -14.62 7.45
C GLU A 67 14.43 -13.72 8.22
N LEU A 68 13.15 -14.09 8.25
CA LEU A 68 12.07 -13.30 8.87
C LEU A 68 12.38 -12.90 10.32
N GLY A 69 12.85 -13.87 11.13
CA GLY A 69 13.21 -13.60 12.52
C GLY A 69 14.34 -12.58 12.67
N GLN A 70 15.32 -12.59 11.75
CA GLN A 70 16.44 -11.65 11.74
C GLN A 70 16.01 -10.25 11.29
N ILE A 71 15.09 -10.17 10.32
CA ILE A 71 14.49 -8.91 9.88
C ILE A 71 13.75 -8.27 11.06
N ILE A 72 12.92 -9.03 11.76
CA ILE A 72 12.15 -8.55 12.90
C ILE A 72 13.04 -8.11 14.05
N ALA A 73 14.09 -8.88 14.35
CA ALA A 73 15.07 -8.50 15.37
C ALA A 73 15.70 -7.14 15.05
N GLN A 74 16.15 -6.93 13.80
CA GLN A 74 16.76 -5.66 13.38
C GLN A 74 15.77 -4.49 13.38
N LEU A 75 14.51 -4.70 13.01
CA LEU A 75 13.47 -3.66 13.11
C LEU A 75 13.24 -3.26 14.58
N ASN A 76 13.14 -4.24 15.47
CA ASN A 76 12.94 -4.00 16.90
C ASN A 76 14.15 -3.33 17.56
N GLU A 77 15.38 -3.70 17.19
CA GLU A 77 16.61 -3.04 17.64
C GLU A 77 16.65 -1.56 17.25
N ARG A 78 16.17 -1.23 16.05
CA ARG A 78 16.01 0.14 15.56
C ARG A 78 14.85 0.89 16.20
N ARG A 79 14.10 0.25 17.12
CA ARG A 79 12.87 0.76 17.74
C ARG A 79 11.79 1.14 16.73
N LEU A 80 11.79 0.48 15.56
CA LEU A 80 10.76 0.65 14.56
C LEU A 80 9.65 -0.36 14.83
N PHE A 81 8.74 0.01 15.72
CA PHE A 81 7.63 -0.82 16.18
C PHE A 81 6.42 -0.76 15.25
N ASP A 82 5.34 -1.45 15.58
CA ASP A 82 4.09 -1.37 14.83
C ASP A 82 3.41 0.01 15.00
N ARG A 83 2.28 0.20 14.31
CA ARG A 83 1.50 1.46 14.41
C ARG A 83 0.92 1.73 15.81
N SER A 84 0.79 0.70 16.63
CA SER A 84 0.32 0.79 18.02
C SER A 84 1.47 1.10 18.98
N GLY A 85 2.73 1.00 18.53
CA GLY A 85 3.94 1.13 19.33
C GLY A 85 4.43 -0.19 19.93
N ASP A 86 3.84 -1.32 19.54
CA ASP A 86 4.19 -2.65 20.03
C ASP A 86 5.35 -3.26 19.24
N VAL A 87 6.19 -4.03 19.93
CA VAL A 87 7.30 -4.76 19.31
C VAL A 87 6.79 -5.75 18.25
N TRP A 88 7.54 -5.89 17.16
CA TRP A 88 7.20 -6.84 16.12
C TRP A 88 7.40 -8.27 16.60
N THR A 89 6.41 -9.09 16.30
CA THR A 89 6.49 -10.56 16.30
C THR A 89 6.27 -11.03 14.87
N GLU A 90 6.69 -12.25 14.53
CA GLU A 90 6.44 -12.81 13.19
C GLU A 90 4.96 -12.77 12.83
N LYS A 91 4.10 -13.10 13.80
CA LYS A 91 2.65 -13.10 13.61
C LYS A 91 2.11 -11.70 13.32
N THR A 92 2.51 -10.69 14.10
CA THR A 92 2.01 -9.32 13.93
C THR A 92 2.55 -8.68 12.66
N PHE A 93 3.82 -8.94 12.32
CA PHE A 93 4.45 -8.45 11.11
C PHE A 93 3.81 -9.06 9.85
N CYS A 94 3.67 -10.39 9.77
CA CYS A 94 3.00 -11.05 8.65
C CYS A 94 1.53 -10.63 8.50
N HIS A 95 0.83 -10.45 9.62
CA HIS A 95 -0.54 -9.91 9.60
C HIS A 95 -0.58 -8.49 9.04
N PHE A 96 0.35 -7.63 9.46
CA PHE A 96 0.48 -6.27 8.96
C PHE A 96 0.71 -6.24 7.44
N LEU A 97 1.65 -7.04 6.92
CA LEU A 97 1.93 -7.10 5.48
C LEU A 97 0.69 -7.56 4.69
N LYS A 98 0.02 -8.61 5.16
CA LYS A 98 -1.20 -9.15 4.52
C LYS A 98 -2.34 -8.14 4.46
N VAL A 99 -2.54 -7.32 5.50
CA VAL A 99 -3.61 -6.32 5.55
C VAL A 99 -3.30 -5.11 4.65
N ASN A 100 -2.02 -4.75 4.51
CA ASN A 100 -1.58 -3.56 3.79
C ASN A 100 -1.11 -3.83 2.36
N GLY A 101 -1.13 -5.09 1.91
CA GLY A 101 -0.93 -5.47 0.51
C GLY A 101 0.54 -5.62 0.11
N PHE A 102 1.37 -6.12 1.02
CA PHE A 102 2.76 -6.51 0.75
C PHE A 102 2.89 -8.02 0.58
#